data_AF-A0A8T4U8E1-F1
#
_entry.id   AF-A0A8T4U8E1-F1
#
_cell.length_a   1.000
_cell.length_b   1.000
_cell.length_c   1.000
_cell.angle_alpha   90.00
_cell.angle_beta   90.00
_cell.angle_gamma   90.00
#
_symmetry.space_group_name_H-M   'P 1'
#
loop_
_entity.id
_entity.type
_entity.pdbx_description
1 polymer ?
#
loop_
_entity_poly.entity_id
_entity_poly.type
_entity_poly.pdbx_seq_one_letter_code
_entity_poly.pdbx_strand_id
1 'polypeptide(L)'
;MLQLNEIKKIAYSARKEFETDKIPINKLKKLYLAYNNMPKIRKFLLQARKLYPKLNCGLATVYLKYRFGFGKIIKGKYKNHNHTFLLLTNKQDKLIVDITADQYAGPKVYVGRIKNPWSVK
;
A
#
# COMPACT_ATOMS: atom_id res chain seq x y z
N MET A 1 -9.48 13.46 -12.45
CA MET A 1 -8.26 12.64 -12.55
C MET A 1 -7.21 13.31 -11.69
N LEU A 2 -6.61 12.60 -10.73
CA LEU A 2 -5.79 13.25 -9.70
C LEU A 2 -4.45 13.73 -10.26
N GLN A 3 -4.08 14.96 -9.91
CA GLN A 3 -2.75 15.49 -10.17
C GLN A 3 -1.71 14.79 -9.29
N LEU A 4 -0.44 14.75 -9.73
CA LEU A 4 0.63 14.08 -8.98
C LEU A 4 0.76 14.58 -7.53
N ASN A 5 0.55 15.88 -7.30
CA ASN A 5 0.58 16.47 -5.96
C ASN A 5 -0.56 15.95 -5.07
N GLU A 6 -1.75 15.74 -5.62
CA GLU A 6 -2.87 15.14 -4.88
C GLU A 6 -2.60 13.67 -4.56
N ILE A 7 -2.01 12.93 -5.50
CA ILE A 7 -1.62 11.54 -5.28
C ILE A 7 -0.60 11.43 -4.13
N LYS A 8 0.42 12.29 -4.15
CA LYS A 8 1.40 12.37 -3.06
C LYS A 8 0.72 12.70 -1.73
N LYS A 9 -0.14 13.72 -1.67
CA LYS A 9 -0.87 14.09 -0.44
C LYS A 9 -1.65 12.91 0.14
N ILE A 10 -2.38 12.17 -0.69
CA ILE A 10 -3.13 10.97 -0.26
C ILE A 10 -2.17 9.89 0.26
N ALA A 11 -1.07 9.62 -0.45
CA ALA A 11 -0.09 8.61 -0.04
C ALA A 11 0.58 8.94 1.30
N TYR A 12 1.02 10.19 1.50
CA TYR A 12 1.61 10.65 2.76
C TYR A 12 0.60 10.63 3.91
N SER A 13 -0.65 11.03 3.66
CA SER A 13 -1.73 10.93 4.65
C SER A 13 -2.01 9.48 5.04
N ALA A 14 -2.09 8.57 4.06
CA ALA A 14 -2.27 7.14 4.33
C ALA A 14 -1.11 6.55 5.13
N ARG A 15 0.14 6.92 4.80
CA ARG A 15 1.33 6.54 5.58
C ARG A 15 1.21 6.98 7.04
N LYS A 16 0.91 8.26 7.27
CA LYS A 16 0.78 8.82 8.62
C LYS A 16 -0.33 8.14 9.41
N GLU A 17 -1.43 7.77 8.78
CA GLU A 17 -2.55 7.08 9.44
C GLU A 17 -2.18 5.66 9.91
N PHE A 18 -1.32 4.95 9.17
CA PHE A 18 -0.74 3.69 9.66
C PHE A 18 0.22 3.94 10.83
N GLU A 19 1.13 4.92 10.69
CA GLU A 19 2.12 5.24 11.75
C GLU A 19 1.48 5.71 13.06
N THR A 20 0.30 6.32 12.99
CA THR A 20 -0.41 6.87 14.17
C THR A 20 -1.61 6.03 14.61
N ASP A 21 -1.76 4.82 14.08
CA ASP A 21 -2.88 3.90 14.32
C ASP A 21 -4.29 4.54 14.18
N LYS A 22 -4.43 5.53 13.30
CA LYS A 22 -5.70 6.28 13.11
C LYS A 22 -6.74 5.51 12.32
N ILE A 23 -6.36 4.45 11.62
CA ILE A 23 -7.29 3.67 10.80
C ILE A 23 -8.04 2.72 11.74
N PRO A 24 -9.38 2.68 11.79
CA PRO A 24 -10.08 1.71 12.64
C PRO A 24 -9.83 0.27 12.21
N ILE A 25 -9.65 -0.65 13.18
CA ILE A 25 -9.31 -2.05 12.87
C ILE A 25 -10.40 -2.76 12.07
N ASN A 26 -11.67 -2.44 12.35
CA ASN A 26 -12.82 -2.99 11.64
C ASN A 26 -12.84 -2.54 10.17
N LYS A 27 -12.36 -1.32 9.88
CA LYS A 27 -12.22 -0.81 8.53
C LYS A 27 -11.15 -1.59 7.77
N LEU A 28 -9.97 -1.76 8.36
CA LEU A 28 -8.89 -2.58 7.78
C LEU A 28 -9.32 -4.02 7.55
N LYS A 29 -10.05 -4.62 8.51
CA LYS A 29 -10.63 -5.97 8.38
C LYS A 29 -11.55 -6.07 7.18
N LYS A 30 -12.53 -5.17 7.06
CA LYS A 30 -13.49 -5.19 5.94
C LYS A 30 -12.77 -5.08 4.59
N LEU A 31 -11.83 -4.14 4.48
CA LEU A 31 -11.08 -3.92 3.25
C LEU A 31 -10.21 -5.13 2.88
N TYR A 32 -9.49 -5.70 3.85
CA TYR A 32 -8.60 -6.82 3.59
C TYR A 32 -9.35 -8.11 3.25
N LEU A 33 -10.45 -8.41 3.94
CA LEU A 33 -11.29 -9.58 3.64
C LEU A 33 -11.91 -9.51 2.24
N ALA A 34 -12.24 -8.30 1.76
CA ALA A 34 -12.72 -8.10 0.39
C ALA A 34 -11.65 -8.37 -0.68
N TYR A 35 -10.37 -8.36 -0.30
CA TYR A 35 -9.23 -8.64 -1.19
C TYR A 35 -8.72 -10.08 -1.04
N ASN A 36 -8.66 -10.59 0.18
CA ASN A 36 -8.14 -11.92 0.49
C ASN A 36 -8.90 -12.51 1.68
N ASN A 37 -9.65 -13.59 1.45
CA ASN A 37 -10.36 -14.27 2.52
C ASN A 37 -9.34 -14.97 3.43
N MET A 38 -9.32 -14.61 4.72
CA MET A 38 -8.33 -15.11 5.67
C MET A 38 -8.99 -15.47 7.00
N PRO A 39 -8.82 -16.71 7.49
CA PRO A 39 -9.27 -17.08 8.82
C PRO A 39 -8.46 -16.32 9.88
N LYS A 40 -9.07 -16.02 11.04
CA LYS A 40 -8.40 -15.32 12.16
C LYS A 40 -7.83 -13.93 11.81
N ILE A 41 -8.41 -13.24 10.82
CA ILE A 41 -7.97 -11.91 10.35
C ILE A 41 -7.73 -10.87 11.48
N ARG A 42 -8.50 -10.91 12.57
CA ARG A 42 -8.32 -9.97 13.69
C ARG A 42 -6.94 -10.10 14.34
N LYS A 43 -6.46 -11.33 14.55
CA LYS A 43 -5.13 -11.60 15.12
C LYS A 43 -4.03 -11.10 14.16
N PHE A 44 -4.18 -11.39 12.88
CA PHE A 44 -3.29 -10.90 11.82
C PHE A 44 -3.19 -9.36 11.84
N LEU A 45 -4.32 -8.64 11.87
CA LEU A 45 -4.32 -7.17 11.85
C LEU A 45 -3.67 -6.54 13.09
N LEU A 46 -3.91 -7.12 14.27
CA LEU A 46 -3.27 -6.65 15.51
C LEU A 46 -1.75 -6.82 15.47
N GLN A 47 -1.27 -7.93 14.91
CA GLN A 47 0.17 -8.15 14.72
C GLN A 47 0.74 -7.23 13.63
N ALA A 48 0.05 -7.10 12.50
CA ALA A 48 0.47 -6.25 11.39
C ALA A 48 0.69 -4.81 11.86
N ARG A 49 -0.23 -4.23 12.66
CA ARG A 49 -0.07 -2.87 13.21
C ARG A 49 1.23 -2.68 13.98
N LYS A 50 1.58 -3.63 14.85
CA LYS A 50 2.80 -3.57 15.67
C LYS A 50 4.08 -3.65 14.84
N LEU A 51 4.01 -4.24 13.65
CA LEU A 51 5.15 -4.48 12.78
C LEU A 51 5.28 -3.45 11.66
N TYR A 52 4.32 -2.52 11.53
CA TYR A 52 4.33 -1.54 10.44
C TYR A 52 5.66 -0.76 10.41
N PRO A 53 6.33 -0.64 9.23
CA PRO A 53 5.88 -1.00 7.88
C PRO A 53 6.15 -2.45 7.45
N LYS A 54 6.90 -3.23 8.24
CA LYS A 54 7.27 -4.62 7.91
C LYS A 54 6.03 -5.51 7.84
N LEU A 55 5.98 -6.40 6.85
CA LEU A 55 4.90 -7.37 6.65
C LEU A 55 3.51 -6.73 6.44
N ASN A 56 3.46 -5.44 6.05
CA ASN A 56 2.20 -4.71 5.86
C ASN A 56 1.88 -4.35 4.40
N CYS A 57 2.75 -4.68 3.44
CA CYS A 57 2.59 -4.20 2.05
C CYS A 57 1.22 -4.53 1.43
N GLY A 58 0.68 -5.72 1.68
CA GLY A 58 -0.67 -6.10 1.23
C GLY A 58 -1.77 -5.27 1.90
N LEU A 59 -1.72 -5.11 3.22
CA LEU A 59 -2.72 -4.35 3.98
C LEU A 59 -2.70 -2.87 3.64
N ALA A 60 -1.49 -2.30 3.55
CA ALA A 60 -1.25 -0.92 3.15
C ALA A 60 -1.77 -0.65 1.74
N THR A 61 -1.52 -1.56 0.80
CA THR A 61 -1.98 -1.40 -0.59
C THR A 61 -3.50 -1.47 -0.72
N VAL A 62 -4.15 -2.36 0.03
CA VAL A 62 -5.62 -2.42 0.11
C VAL A 62 -6.20 -1.11 0.66
N TYR A 63 -5.57 -0.55 1.70
CA TYR A 63 -6.00 0.74 2.24
C TYR A 63 -5.78 1.89 1.24
N LEU A 64 -4.65 1.91 0.54
CA LEU A 64 -4.39 2.89 -0.53
C LEU A 64 -5.47 2.80 -1.61
N LYS A 65 -5.83 1.59 -2.08
CA LYS A 65 -6.91 1.42 -3.08
C LYS A 65 -8.23 2.05 -2.59
N TYR A 66 -8.57 1.83 -1.32
CA TYR A 66 -9.74 2.47 -0.70
C TYR A 66 -9.62 4.00 -0.68
N ARG A 67 -8.44 4.54 -0.31
CA ARG A 67 -8.19 5.98 -0.23
C ARG A 67 -8.26 6.68 -1.59
N PHE A 68 -7.78 6.03 -2.63
CA PHE A 68 -7.83 6.56 -4.00
C PHE A 68 -9.20 6.36 -4.65
N GLY A 69 -9.95 5.32 -4.26
CA GLY A 69 -11.19 4.91 -4.93
C GLY A 69 -10.97 4.20 -6.27
N PHE A 70 -9.72 4.13 -6.75
CA PHE A 70 -9.33 3.44 -7.98
C PHE A 70 -7.92 2.84 -7.86
N GLY A 71 -7.50 2.11 -8.89
CA GLY A 71 -6.18 1.48 -8.98
C GLY A 71 -6.21 -0.04 -8.84
N LYS A 72 -5.12 -0.67 -9.29
CA LYS A 72 -4.93 -2.13 -9.29
C LYS A 72 -3.88 -2.51 -8.26
N ILE A 73 -4.21 -3.47 -7.39
CA ILE A 73 -3.24 -4.06 -6.45
C ILE A 73 -2.31 -4.96 -7.27
N ILE A 74 -1.01 -4.71 -7.20
CA ILE A 74 0.00 -5.47 -7.94
C ILE A 74 0.90 -6.21 -6.96
N LYS A 75 1.09 -7.51 -7.20
CA LYS A 75 2.15 -8.31 -6.57
C LYS A 75 3.37 -8.25 -7.48
N GLY A 76 4.43 -7.62 -7.01
CA GLY A 76 5.70 -7.46 -7.71
C GLY A 76 6.87 -7.72 -6.79
N LYS A 77 7.97 -7.00 -7.01
CA LYS A 77 9.16 -7.06 -6.16
C LYS A 77 9.67 -5.67 -5.79
N TYR A 78 10.35 -5.59 -4.66
CA TYR A 78 11.22 -4.49 -4.27
C TYR A 78 12.57 -5.05 -3.81
N LYS A 79 13.67 -4.67 -4.46
CA LYS A 79 15.02 -5.23 -4.19
C LYS A 79 15.02 -6.76 -4.10
N ASN A 80 14.42 -7.42 -5.09
CA ASN A 80 14.25 -8.88 -5.17
C ASN A 80 13.32 -9.54 -4.13
N HIS A 81 12.80 -8.82 -3.13
CA HIS A 81 11.81 -9.32 -2.19
C HIS A 81 10.40 -9.22 -2.76
N ASN A 82 9.54 -10.21 -2.47
CA ASN A 82 8.13 -10.15 -2.83
C ASN A 82 7.48 -8.94 -2.17
N HIS A 83 6.78 -8.12 -2.95
CA HIS A 83 6.23 -6.87 -2.48
C HIS A 83 4.89 -6.57 -3.14
N THR A 84 4.02 -5.82 -2.46
CA THR A 84 2.71 -5.42 -2.99
C THR A 84 2.59 -3.91 -2.97
N PHE A 85 2.16 -3.31 -4.08
CA PHE A 85 1.98 -1.87 -4.24
C PHE A 85 0.78 -1.56 -5.14
N LEU A 86 0.30 -0.32 -5.08
CA LEU A 86 -0.88 0.10 -5.85
C LEU A 86 -0.45 0.68 -7.18
N LEU A 87 -0.94 0.13 -8.29
CA LEU A 87 -0.78 0.70 -9.63
C LEU A 87 -1.97 1.62 -9.96
N LEU A 88 -1.67 2.88 -10.19
CA LEU A 88 -2.57 3.88 -10.73
C LEU A 88 -2.32 3.99 -12.24
N THR A 89 -3.33 3.66 -13.04
CA THR A 89 -3.26 3.83 -14.50
C THR A 89 -4.05 5.08 -14.89
N ASN A 90 -3.34 5.99 -15.53
CA ASN A 90 -3.89 7.17 -16.16
C ASN A 90 -3.63 7.09 -17.68
N LYS A 91 -4.44 7.75 -18.51
CA LYS A 91 -4.49 7.73 -19.99
C LYS A 91 -3.13 7.58 -20.68
N GLN A 92 -2.05 8.16 -20.15
CA GLN A 92 -0.68 8.00 -20.66
C GLN A 92 0.37 7.58 -19.62
N ASP A 93 0.03 7.47 -18.33
CA ASP A 93 1.00 7.23 -17.26
C ASP A 93 0.60 6.08 -16.34
N LYS A 94 1.57 5.21 -16.06
CA LYS A 94 1.49 4.15 -15.06
C LYS A 94 2.34 4.55 -13.86
N LEU A 95 1.68 4.92 -12.77
CA LEU A 95 2.33 5.28 -11.51
C LEU A 95 2.06 4.20 -10.48
N ILE A 96 3.05 3.88 -9.66
CA ILE A 96 2.87 3.10 -8.45
C ILE A 96 2.88 3.99 -7.22
N VAL A 97 2.08 3.59 -6.24
CA VAL A 97 2.07 4.16 -4.90
C VAL A 97 2.44 3.05 -3.92
N ASP A 98 3.50 3.30 -3.16
CA ASP A 98 4.03 2.37 -2.17
C ASP A 98 4.40 3.12 -0.89
N ILE A 99 3.78 2.74 0.22
CA ILE A 99 4.00 3.35 1.53
C ILE A 99 4.72 2.40 2.50
N THR A 100 5.37 1.35 1.99
CA THR A 100 5.99 0.29 2.78
C THR A 100 7.35 -0.17 2.24
N ALA A 101 7.92 0.53 1.24
CA ALA A 101 9.23 0.19 0.68
C ALA A 101 10.36 0.31 1.70
N ASP A 102 10.19 1.16 2.73
CA ASP A 102 11.13 1.33 3.83
C ASP A 102 11.33 0.07 4.68
N GLN A 103 10.44 -0.94 4.58
CA GLN A 103 10.68 -2.25 5.18
C GLN A 103 11.92 -2.98 4.61
N TYR A 104 12.39 -2.56 3.43
CA TYR A 104 13.58 -3.07 2.73
C TYR A 104 14.58 -1.94 2.45
N ALA A 105 14.65 -0.93 3.33
CA ALA A 105 15.50 0.26 3.17
C ALA A 105 15.21 1.07 1.89
N GLY A 106 13.92 1.15 1.51
CA GLY A 106 13.41 2.10 0.51
C GLY A 106 12.85 3.38 1.12
N PRO A 107 12.23 4.25 0.30
CA PRO A 107 11.57 5.45 0.81
C PRO A 107 10.30 5.08 1.59
N LYS A 108 9.95 5.89 2.60
CA LYS A 108 8.69 5.73 3.36
C LYS A 108 7.44 5.83 2.49
N VAL A 109 7.51 6.69 1.47
CA VAL A 109 6.45 6.91 0.48
C VAL A 109 7.11 7.04 -0.88
N TYR A 110 6.68 6.23 -1.83
CA TYR A 110 7.03 6.32 -3.23
C TYR A 110 5.77 6.57 -4.06
N VAL A 111 5.84 7.58 -4.92
CA VAL A 111 4.84 7.86 -5.96
C VAL A 111 5.59 8.15 -7.25
N GLY A 112 5.53 7.26 -8.22
CA GLY A 112 6.31 7.38 -9.45
C GLY A 112 6.13 6.20 -10.39
N ARG A 113 6.79 6.25 -11.55
CA ARG A 113 6.78 5.14 -12.52
C ARG A 113 7.45 3.89 -11.95
N ILE A 114 7.07 2.71 -12.43
CA ILE A 114 7.79 1.47 -12.08
C ILE A 114 9.21 1.56 -12.65
N LYS A 115 10.20 1.50 -11.77
CA LYS A 115 11.62 1.42 -12.11
C LYS A 115 12.36 0.65 -11.02
N ASN A 116 13.52 0.06 -11.34
CA ASN A 116 14.41 -0.58 -10.37
C ASN A 116 14.58 0.33 -9.13
N PRO A 117 14.40 -0.16 -7.89
CA PRO A 117 14.23 -1.55 -7.44
C PRO A 117 12.82 -2.15 -7.47
N TRP A 118 11.82 -1.43 -7.96
CA TRP A 118 10.48 -1.97 -8.19
C TRP A 118 10.43 -2.72 -9.52
N SER A 119 9.85 -3.92 -9.50
CA SER A 119 9.56 -4.66 -10.73
C SER A 119 8.24 -5.42 -10.62
N VAL A 120 7.65 -5.67 -11.77
CA VAL A 120 6.51 -6.57 -11.95
C VAL A 120 7.01 -7.76 -12.75
N LYS A 121 6.60 -8.97 -12.37
CA LYS A 121 6.76 -10.14 -13.23
C LYS A 121 5.69 -10.12 -14.31
#